data_AF-A0A843GN47-F1
#
_entry.id   AF-A0A843GN47-F1
#
_cell.length_a   1.000
_cell.length_b   1.000
_cell.length_c   1.000
_cell.angle_alpha   90.00
_cell.angle_beta   90.00
_cell.angle_gamma   90.00
#
_symmetry.space_group_name_H-M   'P 1'
#
loop_
_entity.id
_entity.type
_entity.pdbx_description
1 polymer ?
#
loop_
_entity_poly.entity_id
_entity_poly.type
_entity_poly.pdbx_seq_one_letter_code
_entity_poly.pdbx_strand_id
1 'polypeptide(L)'
;HSVDDVMIIISESMYKGLKYFKRYGDRRDWEHYWEMFRKYEHCIGVAKWNFSKEEEPVYTRGNYQIFQDLDLSYYDFSSLARKSFDWITKIIEGEDIHTFCFLGAYADNCEPLNNYVNAILKNPAILKEYTVRNYMISLMEKYIDDMKCGKLWINACFKFLVPDLIMFMEAIAGLPAKGFLAYDEFYSTNRDGNLIGEYLIERNPHICPSEHVILNGVSDEVGDKYFGHLDNICMVNGKSITPQRLNRSGLRRRLSSCD
;
A
#
# COMPACT_ATOMS: atom_id res chain seq x y z
N HIS A 1 1.87 2.57 35.13
CA HIS A 1 1.74 1.52 34.09
C HIS A 1 3.13 1.04 33.73
N SER A 2 3.33 -0.27 33.54
CA SER A 2 4.61 -0.78 33.04
C SER A 2 4.74 -0.43 31.57
N VAL A 3 5.97 -0.25 31.08
CA VAL A 3 6.24 -0.11 29.64
C VAL A 3 6.05 -1.44 28.90
N ASP A 4 6.05 -2.56 29.62
CA ASP A 4 5.88 -3.91 29.07
C ASP A 4 4.41 -4.30 28.88
N ASP A 5 3.47 -3.50 29.42
CA ASP A 5 2.05 -3.76 29.27
C ASP A 5 1.61 -3.39 27.84
N VAL A 6 0.77 -4.23 27.22
CA VAL A 6 0.17 -3.90 25.92
C VAL A 6 -0.73 -2.68 26.10
N MET A 7 -0.37 -1.57 25.46
CA MET A 7 -1.12 -0.31 25.51
C MET A 7 -1.72 0.02 24.16
N ILE A 8 -2.94 0.57 24.19
CA ILE A 8 -3.57 1.19 23.02
C ILE A 8 -3.73 2.68 23.32
N ILE A 9 -3.20 3.51 22.43
CA ILE A 9 -3.36 4.97 22.51
C ILE A 9 -4.33 5.40 21.41
N ILE A 10 -5.38 6.13 21.80
CA ILE A 10 -6.42 6.60 20.89
C ILE A 10 -6.55 8.11 21.06
N SER A 11 -6.32 8.86 19.99
CA SER A 11 -6.55 10.31 19.98
C SER A 11 -8.04 10.65 19.77
N GLU A 12 -8.44 11.88 20.09
CA GLU A 12 -9.83 12.34 19.93
C GLU A 12 -10.36 12.13 18.50
N SER A 13 -9.51 12.30 17.47
CA SER A 13 -9.90 12.12 16.07
C SER A 13 -10.18 10.66 15.69
N MET A 14 -9.55 9.72 16.40
CA MET A 14 -9.72 8.28 16.22
C MET A 14 -10.98 7.77 16.97
N TYR A 15 -11.28 8.37 18.12
CA TYR A 15 -12.44 8.02 18.94
C TYR A 15 -13.72 8.72 18.46
N LYS A 16 -14.39 8.13 17.46
CA LYS A 16 -15.63 8.69 16.88
C LYS A 16 -16.79 8.81 17.87
N GLY A 17 -16.76 8.02 18.94
CA GLY A 17 -17.76 8.04 20.00
C GLY A 17 -17.59 9.16 21.03
N LEU A 18 -16.50 9.93 21.01
CA LEU A 18 -16.13 10.86 22.09
C LEU A 18 -17.27 11.77 22.53
N LYS A 19 -18.05 12.32 21.59
CA LYS A 19 -19.18 13.20 21.91
C LYS A 19 -20.28 12.54 22.73
N TYR A 20 -20.48 11.23 22.60
CA TYR A 20 -21.52 10.49 23.34
C TYR A 20 -21.11 10.14 24.77
N PHE A 21 -19.80 10.04 25.01
CA PHE A 21 -19.26 9.62 26.31
C PHE A 21 -18.66 10.77 27.11
N LYS A 22 -18.37 11.92 26.48
CA LYS A 22 -17.79 13.11 27.14
C LYS A 22 -18.82 13.83 28.01
N ARG A 23 -18.95 13.40 29.27
CA ARG A 23 -19.84 14.01 30.28
C ARG A 23 -19.07 14.82 31.32
N TYR A 24 -17.94 14.31 31.78
CA TYR A 24 -17.15 14.90 32.87
C TYR A 24 -15.84 15.54 32.38
N GLY A 25 -15.34 15.14 31.20
CA GLY A 25 -14.09 15.62 30.62
C GLY A 25 -12.84 14.99 31.24
N ASP A 26 -12.98 13.88 31.97
CA ASP A 26 -11.88 13.18 32.63
C ASP A 26 -11.97 11.67 32.46
N ARG A 27 -11.11 10.93 33.17
CA ARG A 27 -10.98 9.47 33.10
C ARG A 27 -12.31 8.71 33.25
N ARG A 28 -13.29 9.26 33.97
CA ARG A 28 -14.60 8.60 34.18
C ARG A 28 -15.34 8.36 32.86
N ASP A 29 -15.20 9.28 31.91
CA ASP A 29 -15.81 9.15 30.58
C ASP A 29 -15.21 7.96 29.81
N TRP A 30 -13.90 7.74 29.95
CA TRP A 30 -13.19 6.62 29.33
C TRP A 30 -13.52 5.28 29.98
N GLU A 31 -13.65 5.25 31.31
CA GLU A 31 -14.07 4.06 32.04
C GLU A 31 -15.51 3.67 31.67
N HIS A 32 -16.40 4.65 31.52
CA HIS A 32 -17.78 4.41 31.07
C HIS A 32 -17.83 3.88 29.64
N TYR A 33 -16.97 4.35 28.73
CA TYR A 33 -16.84 3.76 27.40
C TYR A 33 -16.54 2.27 27.46
N TRP A 34 -15.54 1.84 28.24
CA TRP A 34 -15.18 0.43 28.37
C TRP A 34 -16.21 -0.40 29.13
N GLU A 35 -16.95 0.20 30.05
CA GLU A 35 -18.10 -0.43 30.70
C GLU A 35 -19.18 -0.77 29.67
N MET A 36 -19.57 0.21 28.84
CA MET A 36 -20.57 -0.02 27.77
C MET A 36 -20.04 -0.98 26.71
N PHE A 37 -18.77 -0.86 26.33
CA PHE A 37 -18.13 -1.76 25.39
C PHE A 37 -18.23 -3.23 25.83
N ARG A 38 -18.01 -3.51 27.12
CA ARG A 38 -18.13 -4.85 27.70
C ARG A 38 -19.58 -5.28 27.88
N LYS A 39 -20.45 -4.39 28.38
CA LYS A 39 -21.88 -4.64 28.59
C LYS A 39 -22.59 -5.07 27.32
N TYR A 40 -22.24 -4.47 26.18
CA TYR A 40 -22.81 -4.77 24.87
C TYR A 40 -21.95 -5.73 24.03
N GLU A 41 -20.98 -6.40 24.66
CA GLU A 41 -20.15 -7.45 24.04
C GLU A 41 -19.49 -7.01 22.73
N HIS A 42 -19.01 -5.77 22.68
CA HIS A 42 -18.26 -5.26 21.53
C HIS A 42 -16.85 -5.85 21.48
N CYS A 43 -16.24 -5.85 20.29
CA CYS A 43 -14.88 -6.29 20.06
C CYS A 43 -14.09 -5.29 19.22
N ILE A 44 -12.75 -5.33 19.33
CA ILE A 44 -11.86 -4.59 18.44
C ILE A 44 -11.62 -5.47 17.21
N GLY A 45 -12.09 -5.01 16.05
CA GLY A 45 -11.87 -5.69 14.78
C GLY A 45 -10.68 -5.11 14.03
N VAL A 46 -9.82 -5.98 13.50
CA VAL A 46 -8.82 -5.59 12.50
C VAL A 46 -9.50 -5.62 11.13
N ALA A 47 -9.77 -4.43 10.59
CA ALA A 47 -10.44 -4.32 9.29
C ALA A 47 -9.55 -4.71 8.10
N LYS A 48 -8.21 -4.66 8.28
CA LYS A 48 -7.28 -4.91 7.20
C LYS A 48 -5.88 -5.30 7.70
N TRP A 49 -5.33 -6.30 7.04
CA TRP A 49 -3.92 -6.69 7.05
C TRP A 49 -3.40 -6.59 5.61
N ASN A 50 -2.14 -6.20 5.39
CA ASN A 50 -1.61 -5.96 4.04
C ASN A 50 -0.74 -7.12 3.55
N PHE A 51 0.54 -7.13 3.89
CA PHE A 51 1.51 -8.20 3.58
C PHE A 51 2.64 -8.17 4.63
N SER A 52 3.46 -9.20 4.74
CA SER A 52 4.73 -9.11 5.47
C SER A 52 5.82 -8.47 4.59
N LYS A 53 7.00 -8.15 5.13
CA LYS A 53 8.14 -7.71 4.31
C LYS A 53 8.50 -8.72 3.22
N GLU A 54 8.45 -10.00 3.54
CA GLU A 54 8.78 -11.10 2.64
C GLU A 54 7.77 -11.19 1.47
N GLU A 55 6.50 -10.84 1.74
CA GLU A 55 5.40 -10.89 0.78
C GLU A 55 5.16 -9.55 0.04
N GLU A 56 5.91 -8.49 0.37
CA GLU A 56 5.69 -7.14 -0.19
C GLU A 56 5.85 -7.11 -1.71
N PRO A 57 4.81 -6.82 -2.50
CA PRO A 57 4.93 -6.81 -3.96
C PRO A 57 5.97 -5.79 -4.45
N VAL A 58 6.93 -6.24 -5.26
CA VAL A 58 7.89 -5.33 -5.93
C VAL A 58 7.18 -4.52 -7.02
N TYR A 59 6.30 -5.19 -7.78
CA TYR A 59 5.52 -4.57 -8.83
C TYR A 59 4.05 -4.59 -8.48
N THR A 60 3.39 -3.47 -8.69
CA THR A 60 1.94 -3.33 -8.55
C THR A 60 1.35 -2.85 -9.87
N ARG A 61 0.14 -3.31 -10.18
CA ARG A 61 -0.65 -2.77 -11.29
C ARG A 61 -1.12 -1.36 -10.92
N GLY A 62 -0.50 -0.38 -11.55
CA GLY A 62 -0.85 1.03 -11.46
C GLY A 62 -2.27 1.30 -11.92
N ASN A 63 -2.81 2.42 -11.44
CA ASN A 63 -4.10 2.93 -11.85
C ASN A 63 -3.89 4.00 -12.93
N TYR A 64 -4.77 4.03 -13.92
CA TYR A 64 -4.74 4.99 -15.01
C TYR A 64 -4.72 6.45 -14.51
N GLN A 65 -5.38 6.70 -13.36
CA GLN A 65 -5.46 8.02 -12.74
C GLN A 65 -4.09 8.60 -12.38
N ILE A 66 -3.08 7.76 -12.11
CA ILE A 66 -1.72 8.22 -11.80
C ILE A 66 -1.04 8.83 -13.03
N PHE A 67 -1.39 8.35 -14.23
CA PHE A 67 -0.73 8.75 -15.47
C PHE A 67 -1.48 9.87 -16.22
N GLN A 68 -2.74 10.14 -15.87
CA GLN A 68 -3.59 11.03 -16.65
C GLN A 68 -3.21 12.50 -16.54
N ASP A 69 -2.59 12.88 -15.44
CA ASP A 69 -2.25 14.26 -15.11
C ASP A 69 -0.76 14.49 -14.90
N LEU A 70 0.05 13.47 -15.16
CA LEU A 70 1.48 13.61 -15.42
C LEU A 70 1.70 14.10 -16.85
N ASP A 71 2.46 15.18 -17.00
CA ASP A 71 2.92 15.68 -18.30
C ASP A 71 4.15 14.90 -18.75
N LEU A 72 3.94 13.65 -19.17
CA LEU A 72 5.01 12.75 -19.62
C LEU A 72 5.22 12.86 -21.13
N SER A 73 6.49 12.93 -21.54
CA SER A 73 6.83 12.73 -22.95
C SER A 73 6.51 11.29 -23.37
N TYR A 74 6.37 11.07 -24.68
CA TYR A 74 6.21 9.71 -25.21
C TYR A 74 7.34 8.77 -24.76
N TYR A 75 8.57 9.26 -24.69
CA TYR A 75 9.74 8.45 -24.31
C TYR A 75 9.68 8.05 -22.84
N ASP A 76 9.30 8.98 -21.96
CA ASP A 76 9.18 8.71 -20.52
C ASP A 76 8.05 7.72 -20.27
N PHE A 77 6.88 7.93 -20.87
CA PHE A 77 5.76 6.99 -20.77
C PHE A 77 6.11 5.61 -21.35
N SER A 78 6.79 5.57 -22.50
CA SER A 78 7.22 4.31 -23.13
C SER A 78 8.20 3.55 -22.23
N SER A 79 9.11 4.26 -21.55
CA SER A 79 10.04 3.65 -20.60
C SER A 79 9.32 3.03 -19.40
N LEU A 80 8.30 3.71 -18.85
CA LEU A 80 7.45 3.19 -17.77
C LEU A 80 6.64 1.97 -18.20
N ALA A 81 6.08 2.00 -19.41
CA ALA A 81 5.29 0.90 -19.96
C ALA A 81 6.13 -0.31 -20.38
N ARG A 82 7.45 -0.12 -20.58
CA ARG A 82 8.34 -1.13 -21.17
C ARG A 82 8.28 -2.46 -20.46
N LYS A 83 8.31 -2.47 -19.12
CA LYS A 83 8.27 -3.70 -18.35
C LYS A 83 6.95 -4.45 -18.49
N SER A 84 5.84 -3.72 -18.58
CA SER A 84 4.52 -4.33 -18.83
C SER A 84 4.46 -4.95 -20.22
N PHE A 85 5.03 -4.26 -21.22
CA PHE A 85 5.11 -4.73 -22.59
C PHE A 85 6.01 -5.97 -22.71
N ASP A 86 7.21 -5.94 -22.15
CA ASP A 86 8.13 -7.08 -22.18
C ASP A 86 7.54 -8.30 -21.46
N TRP A 87 6.83 -8.09 -20.35
CA TRP A 87 6.13 -9.16 -19.63
C TRP A 87 5.08 -9.85 -20.52
N ILE A 88 4.23 -9.08 -21.20
CA ILE A 88 3.18 -9.67 -22.03
C ILE A 88 3.72 -10.30 -23.32
N THR A 89 4.75 -9.71 -23.92
CA THR A 89 5.39 -10.26 -25.13
C THR A 89 5.91 -11.66 -24.87
N LYS A 90 6.57 -11.90 -23.73
CA LYS A 90 7.06 -13.25 -23.37
C LYS A 90 5.96 -14.28 -23.21
N ILE A 91 4.78 -13.87 -22.72
CA ILE A 91 3.61 -14.76 -22.63
C ILE A 91 3.09 -15.09 -24.04
N ILE A 92 2.99 -14.09 -24.91
CA ILE A 92 2.53 -14.26 -26.30
C ILE A 92 3.50 -15.16 -27.10
N GLU A 93 4.79 -15.02 -26.86
CA GLU A 93 5.84 -15.87 -27.46
C GLU A 93 5.83 -17.30 -26.91
N GLY A 94 5.03 -17.58 -25.87
CA GLY A 94 4.85 -18.91 -25.32
C GLY A 94 5.92 -19.33 -24.33
N GLU A 95 6.55 -18.40 -23.63
CA GLU A 95 7.51 -18.73 -22.57
C GLU A 95 6.77 -19.34 -21.36
N ASP A 96 7.08 -20.61 -21.06
CA ASP A 96 6.36 -21.42 -20.07
C ASP A 96 6.28 -20.75 -18.70
N ILE A 97 7.40 -20.27 -18.16
CA ILE A 97 7.47 -19.66 -16.82
C ILE A 97 6.56 -18.43 -16.74
N HIS A 98 6.63 -17.54 -17.73
CA HIS A 98 5.84 -16.31 -17.75
C HIS A 98 4.34 -16.63 -17.90
N THR A 99 4.02 -17.62 -18.73
CA THR A 99 2.66 -18.11 -18.92
C THR A 99 2.09 -18.70 -17.63
N PHE A 100 2.85 -19.55 -16.92
CA PHE A 100 2.41 -20.14 -15.65
C PHE A 100 2.24 -19.08 -14.55
N CYS A 101 3.21 -18.15 -14.41
CA CYS A 101 3.07 -17.04 -13.47
C CYS A 101 1.86 -16.16 -13.78
N PHE A 102 1.60 -15.89 -15.06
CA PHE A 102 0.42 -15.13 -15.48
C PHE A 102 -0.89 -15.83 -15.10
N LEU A 103 -0.91 -17.16 -15.15
CA LEU A 103 -2.04 -17.99 -14.74
C LEU A 103 -2.10 -18.22 -13.21
N GLY A 104 -1.26 -17.53 -12.44
CA GLY A 104 -1.26 -17.60 -10.97
C GLY A 104 -0.63 -18.87 -10.40
N ALA A 105 0.10 -19.64 -11.20
CA ALA A 105 0.78 -20.84 -10.75
C ALA A 105 2.16 -20.49 -10.20
N TYR A 106 2.21 -20.12 -8.92
CA TYR A 106 3.45 -19.83 -8.21
C TYR A 106 3.95 -21.07 -7.46
N ALA A 107 5.25 -21.16 -7.19
CA ALA A 107 5.82 -22.29 -6.45
C ALA A 107 5.11 -22.53 -5.10
N ASP A 108 4.71 -21.45 -4.44
CA ASP A 108 4.09 -21.46 -3.11
C ASP A 108 2.55 -21.35 -3.15
N ASN A 109 1.97 -21.15 -4.34
CA ASN A 109 0.52 -21.07 -4.53
C ASN A 109 0.11 -21.92 -5.73
N CYS A 110 -0.30 -23.14 -5.43
CA CYS A 110 -0.79 -24.11 -6.39
C CYS A 110 -2.33 -24.07 -6.54
N GLU A 111 -3.03 -23.11 -5.93
CA GLU A 111 -4.48 -23.01 -6.12
C GLU A 111 -4.78 -22.44 -7.52
N PRO A 112 -5.35 -23.26 -8.41
CA PRO A 112 -5.54 -22.91 -9.80
C PRO A 112 -6.71 -21.94 -9.93
N LEU A 113 -6.50 -20.78 -10.57
CA LEU A 113 -7.52 -19.75 -10.75
C LEU A 113 -8.83 -20.28 -11.39
N ASN A 114 -8.75 -21.32 -12.22
CA ASN A 114 -9.89 -22.04 -12.78
C ASN A 114 -9.49 -23.41 -13.37
N ASN A 115 -10.49 -24.14 -13.88
CA ASN A 115 -10.32 -25.46 -14.50
C ASN A 115 -9.40 -25.47 -15.74
N TYR A 116 -9.33 -24.38 -16.53
CA TYR A 116 -8.43 -24.29 -17.68
C TYR A 116 -6.97 -24.20 -17.24
N VAL A 117 -6.67 -23.33 -16.27
CA VAL A 117 -5.33 -23.23 -15.65
C VAL A 117 -4.91 -24.57 -15.09
N ASN A 118 -5.81 -25.23 -14.36
CA ASN A 118 -5.61 -26.57 -13.82
C ASN A 118 -5.20 -27.61 -14.88
N ALA A 119 -5.89 -27.61 -16.01
CA ALA A 119 -5.61 -28.53 -17.10
C ALA A 119 -4.26 -28.23 -17.77
N ILE A 120 -3.94 -26.94 -17.96
CA ILE A 120 -2.67 -26.48 -18.51
C ILE A 120 -1.49 -26.90 -17.62
N LEU A 121 -1.61 -26.74 -16.30
CA LEU A 121 -0.56 -27.13 -15.35
C LEU A 121 -0.33 -28.66 -15.31
N LYS A 122 -1.39 -29.45 -15.47
CA LYS A 122 -1.28 -30.92 -15.52
C LYS A 122 -0.72 -31.43 -16.86
N ASN A 123 -1.08 -30.78 -17.96
CA ASN A 123 -0.64 -31.13 -19.29
C ASN A 123 -0.52 -29.89 -20.17
N PRO A 124 0.69 -29.29 -20.29
CA PRO A 124 0.91 -28.10 -21.11
C PRO A 124 0.52 -28.28 -22.58
N ALA A 125 0.50 -29.52 -23.11
CA ALA A 125 0.07 -29.78 -24.47
C ALA A 125 -1.38 -29.37 -24.74
N ILE A 126 -2.22 -29.23 -23.69
CA ILE A 126 -3.61 -28.79 -23.83
C ILE A 126 -3.72 -27.33 -24.29
N LEU A 127 -2.65 -26.51 -24.18
CA LEU A 127 -2.60 -25.17 -24.79
C LEU A 127 -2.81 -25.22 -26.32
N LYS A 128 -2.52 -26.37 -26.94
CA LYS A 128 -2.76 -26.57 -28.37
C LYS A 128 -4.23 -26.77 -28.70
N GLU A 129 -5.06 -27.20 -27.74
CA GLU A 129 -6.50 -27.34 -27.92
C GLU A 129 -7.16 -26.00 -28.20
N TYR A 130 -8.01 -25.97 -29.22
CA TYR A 130 -8.63 -24.74 -29.72
C TYR A 130 -9.34 -23.94 -28.62
N THR A 131 -10.14 -24.62 -27.78
CA THR A 131 -10.90 -23.98 -26.70
C THR A 131 -9.99 -23.34 -25.64
N VAL A 132 -8.91 -24.02 -25.26
CA VAL A 132 -7.95 -23.52 -24.27
C VAL A 132 -7.16 -22.35 -24.86
N ARG A 133 -6.73 -22.46 -26.11
CA ARG A 133 -6.03 -21.40 -26.83
C ARG A 133 -6.88 -20.14 -26.93
N ASN A 134 -8.14 -20.27 -27.32
CA ASN A 134 -9.07 -19.14 -27.40
C ASN A 134 -9.31 -18.49 -26.04
N TYR A 135 -9.42 -19.28 -24.98
CA TYR A 135 -9.50 -18.75 -23.62
C TYR A 135 -8.26 -17.91 -23.28
N MET A 136 -7.06 -18.43 -23.55
CA MET A 136 -5.80 -17.70 -23.32
C MET A 136 -5.73 -16.41 -24.14
N ILE A 137 -6.11 -16.44 -25.42
CA ILE A 137 -6.16 -15.25 -26.29
C ILE A 137 -7.10 -14.20 -25.70
N SER A 138 -8.32 -14.58 -25.31
CA SER A 138 -9.29 -13.63 -24.74
C SER A 138 -8.80 -12.99 -23.43
N LEU A 139 -8.05 -13.75 -22.63
CA LEU A 139 -7.46 -13.27 -21.39
C LEU A 139 -6.31 -12.28 -21.67
N MET A 140 -5.50 -12.55 -22.70
CA MET A 140 -4.46 -11.64 -23.19
C MET A 140 -5.03 -10.35 -23.78
N GLU A 141 -6.05 -10.43 -24.62
CA GLU A 141 -6.71 -9.26 -25.23
C GLU A 141 -7.25 -8.32 -24.15
N LYS A 142 -7.95 -8.87 -23.15
CA LYS A 142 -8.41 -8.08 -22.00
C LYS A 142 -7.27 -7.42 -21.25
N TYR A 143 -6.15 -8.13 -21.07
CA TYR A 143 -4.99 -7.60 -20.38
C TYR A 143 -4.32 -6.45 -21.15
N ILE A 144 -4.22 -6.60 -22.48
CA ILE A 144 -3.75 -5.56 -23.40
C ILE A 144 -4.68 -4.35 -23.34
N ASP A 145 -5.99 -4.54 -23.36
CA ASP A 145 -6.96 -3.45 -23.28
C ASP A 145 -6.88 -2.69 -21.96
N ASP A 146 -6.64 -3.40 -20.86
CA ASP A 146 -6.34 -2.79 -19.57
C ASP A 146 -5.04 -1.94 -19.62
N MET A 147 -3.99 -2.43 -20.29
CA MET A 147 -2.74 -1.68 -20.46
C MET A 147 -2.94 -0.44 -21.33
N LYS A 148 -3.73 -0.51 -22.41
CA LYS A 148 -4.13 0.66 -23.22
C LYS A 148 -4.86 1.70 -22.38
N CYS A 149 -5.60 1.25 -21.37
CA CYS A 149 -6.26 2.11 -20.39
C CYS A 149 -5.31 2.59 -19.28
N GLY A 150 -4.00 2.38 -19.36
CA GLY A 150 -3.04 2.86 -18.35
C GLY A 150 -2.88 1.95 -17.12
N LYS A 151 -3.35 0.70 -17.15
CA LYS A 151 -3.09 -0.28 -16.07
C LYS A 151 -1.76 -1.00 -16.31
N LEU A 152 -0.66 -0.33 -16.00
CA LEU A 152 0.70 -0.81 -16.20
C LEU A 152 1.27 -1.39 -14.90
N TRP A 153 2.16 -2.38 -15.00
CA TRP A 153 3.05 -2.75 -13.90
C TRP A 153 4.07 -1.65 -13.67
N ILE A 154 4.08 -1.14 -12.45
CA ILE A 154 5.03 -0.12 -11.95
C ILE A 154 5.77 -0.68 -10.74
N ASN A 155 7.03 -0.26 -10.56
CA ASN A 155 7.83 -0.61 -9.40
C ASN A 155 7.31 0.21 -8.21
N ALA A 156 6.30 -0.34 -7.54
CA ALA A 156 5.51 0.37 -6.57
C ALA A 156 4.75 -0.62 -5.70
N CYS A 157 4.41 -0.18 -4.49
CA CYS A 157 3.64 -0.98 -3.55
C CYS A 157 2.66 -0.10 -2.76
N PHE A 158 1.56 -0.72 -2.31
CA PHE A 158 0.59 -0.02 -1.47
C PHE A 158 0.97 -0.15 0.00
N LYS A 159 1.20 0.97 0.68
CA LYS A 159 1.50 1.04 2.11
C LYS A 159 0.43 1.78 2.89
N PHE A 160 0.37 1.55 4.19
CA PHE A 160 -0.43 2.32 5.12
C PHE A 160 0.27 3.64 5.41
N LEU A 161 -0.46 4.75 5.22
CA LEU A 161 0.00 6.05 5.64
C LEU A 161 -0.07 6.17 7.16
N VAL A 162 1.06 6.47 7.78
CA VAL A 162 1.22 6.62 9.23
C VAL A 162 1.83 8.00 9.50
N PRO A 163 1.45 8.71 10.57
CA PRO A 163 2.09 9.98 10.88
C PRO A 163 3.45 9.71 11.50
N ASP A 164 4.31 10.72 11.56
CA ASP A 164 5.48 10.67 12.42
C ASP A 164 5.09 10.25 13.85
N LEU A 165 5.42 9.01 14.21
CA LEU A 165 5.00 8.41 15.48
C LEU A 165 5.77 9.00 16.66
N ILE A 166 7.01 9.47 16.45
CA ILE A 166 7.74 10.21 17.49
C ILE A 166 7.02 11.53 17.77
N MET A 167 6.67 12.28 16.72
CA MET A 167 5.92 13.53 16.87
C MET A 167 4.58 13.31 17.59
N PHE A 168 3.88 12.24 17.24
CA PHE A 168 2.62 11.86 17.87
C PHE A 168 2.80 11.59 19.37
N MET A 169 3.83 10.84 19.75
CA MET A 169 4.12 10.52 21.15
C MET A 169 4.59 11.74 21.94
N GLU A 170 5.42 12.61 21.36
CA GLU A 170 5.81 13.88 21.98
C GLU A 170 4.58 14.75 22.30
N ALA A 171 3.64 14.86 21.35
CA ALA A 171 2.41 15.61 21.56
C ALA A 171 1.55 15.03 22.69
N ILE A 172 1.42 13.70 22.77
CA ILE A 172 0.70 13.01 23.86
C ILE A 172 1.37 13.26 25.22
N ALA A 173 2.71 13.28 25.24
CA ALA A 173 3.49 13.56 26.44
C ALA A 173 3.48 15.04 26.86
N GLY A 174 2.88 15.94 26.07
CA GLY A 174 2.92 17.38 26.31
C GLY A 174 4.28 18.01 26.04
N LEU A 175 5.14 17.33 25.28
CA LEU A 175 6.43 17.83 24.83
C LEU A 175 6.27 18.64 23.53
N PRO A 176 7.25 19.49 23.18
CA PRO A 176 7.29 20.10 21.85
C PRO A 176 7.29 19.00 20.77
N ALA A 177 6.30 19.03 19.88
CA ALA A 177 6.13 18.06 18.80
C ALA A 177 7.15 18.28 17.68
N LYS A 178 8.40 17.89 17.93
CA LYS A 178 9.53 18.03 17.02
C LYS A 178 9.51 16.95 15.94
N GLY A 179 9.14 15.73 16.31
CA GLY A 179 9.18 14.55 15.45
C GLY A 179 10.57 14.10 15.05
N PHE A 180 10.59 12.98 14.36
CA PHE A 180 11.75 12.39 13.71
C PHE A 180 11.97 12.97 12.30
N LEU A 181 10.91 13.14 11.52
CA LEU A 181 10.99 13.52 10.11
C LEU A 181 11.01 15.04 9.90
N ALA A 182 11.85 15.54 9.00
CA ALA A 182 11.88 16.93 8.55
C ALA A 182 10.80 17.21 7.48
N TYR A 183 10.82 18.44 6.94
CA TYR A 183 9.93 18.80 5.82
C TYR A 183 10.26 17.93 4.61
N ASP A 184 9.20 17.49 3.92
CA ASP A 184 9.28 16.67 2.70
C ASP A 184 10.04 15.34 2.86
N GLU A 185 10.21 14.86 4.09
CA GLU A 185 10.77 13.55 4.39
C GLU A 185 9.67 12.52 4.70
N PHE A 186 10.00 11.26 4.43
CA PHE A 186 9.25 10.09 4.86
C PHE A 186 10.18 8.96 5.30
N TYR A 187 9.65 8.04 6.10
CA TYR A 187 10.32 6.80 6.50
C TYR A 187 9.48 5.60 6.11
N SER A 188 10.11 4.64 5.45
CA SER A 188 9.50 3.37 5.08
C SER A 188 10.58 2.33 4.87
N THR A 189 10.21 1.07 5.05
CA THR A 189 11.06 -0.08 4.75
C THR A 189 10.34 -1.01 3.80
N ASN A 190 11.10 -1.71 2.95
CA ASN A 190 10.63 -2.78 2.09
C ASN A 190 11.45 -4.06 2.36
N ARG A 191 11.24 -5.08 1.53
CA ARG A 191 12.00 -6.35 1.58
C ARG A 191 13.52 -6.18 1.47
N ASP A 192 13.99 -5.11 0.82
CA ASP A 192 15.40 -4.85 0.53
C ASP A 192 16.05 -3.89 1.54
N GLY A 193 15.25 -3.35 2.49
CA GLY A 193 15.72 -2.49 3.56
C GLY A 193 15.00 -1.14 3.58
N ASN A 194 15.71 -0.09 3.99
CA ASN A 194 15.18 1.25 4.10
C ASN A 194 15.06 1.90 2.71
N LEU A 195 13.95 2.60 2.47
CA LEU A 195 13.75 3.39 1.25
C LEU A 195 14.47 4.72 1.40
N ILE A 196 15.48 4.97 0.57
CA ILE A 196 16.36 6.14 0.65
C ILE A 196 16.42 6.87 -0.70
N GLY A 197 16.25 8.18 -0.67
CA GLY A 197 16.23 9.03 -1.88
C GLY A 197 14.82 9.49 -2.25
N GLU A 198 14.65 10.02 -3.44
CA GLU A 198 13.38 10.60 -3.87
C GLU A 198 12.39 9.51 -4.31
N TYR A 199 11.17 9.57 -3.77
CA TYR A 199 10.07 8.69 -4.15
C TYR A 199 8.81 9.49 -4.39
N LEU A 200 8.01 9.06 -5.36
CA LEU A 200 6.69 9.59 -5.58
C LEU A 200 5.69 8.89 -4.66
N ILE A 201 4.98 9.66 -3.85
CA ILE A 201 3.97 9.19 -2.93
C ILE A 201 2.60 9.65 -3.41
N GLU A 202 1.70 8.67 -3.57
CA GLU A 202 0.43 8.82 -4.25
C GLU A 202 -0.74 8.30 -3.43
N ARG A 203 -1.92 8.87 -3.63
CA ARG A 203 -3.17 8.35 -3.06
C ARG A 203 -4.26 8.20 -4.09
N ASN A 204 -4.87 7.03 -4.14
CA ASN A 204 -6.10 6.81 -4.90
C ASN A 204 -7.36 7.28 -4.14
N PRO A 205 -8.37 7.86 -4.82
CA PRO A 205 -8.34 8.26 -6.24
C PRO A 205 -7.51 9.54 -6.43
N HIS A 206 -6.80 9.61 -7.56
CA HIS A 206 -6.01 10.78 -7.95
C HIS A 206 -6.85 11.68 -8.87
N ILE A 207 -6.82 13.00 -8.65
CA ILE A 207 -7.68 13.97 -9.34
C ILE A 207 -6.88 15.11 -9.99
N CYS A 208 -5.73 15.49 -9.42
CA CYS A 208 -4.98 16.62 -9.95
C CYS A 208 -3.47 16.55 -9.68
N PRO A 209 -2.64 17.20 -10.52
CA PRO A 209 -1.19 17.07 -10.46
C PRO A 209 -0.56 17.44 -9.12
N SER A 210 -1.23 18.30 -8.34
CA SER A 210 -0.72 18.72 -7.01
C SER A 210 -0.73 17.60 -5.97
N GLU A 211 -1.48 16.51 -6.23
CA GLU A 211 -1.54 15.31 -5.39
C GLU A 211 -0.34 14.38 -5.65
N HIS A 212 0.46 14.63 -6.69
CA HIS A 212 1.78 14.02 -6.86
C HIS A 212 2.72 14.61 -5.82
N VAL A 213 3.05 13.82 -4.80
CA VAL A 213 3.92 14.29 -3.71
C VAL A 213 5.23 13.54 -3.75
N ILE A 214 6.29 14.22 -4.17
CA ILE A 214 7.65 13.70 -4.09
C ILE A 214 8.16 13.96 -2.67
N LEU A 215 8.66 12.91 -2.02
CA LEU A 215 9.28 12.98 -0.69
C LEU A 215 10.63 12.30 -0.72
N ASN A 216 11.52 12.72 0.18
CA ASN A 216 12.81 12.08 0.38
C ASN A 216 12.71 11.01 1.48
N GLY A 217 13.03 9.77 1.12
CA GLY A 217 13.16 8.63 2.01
C GLY A 217 14.41 8.78 2.86
N VAL A 218 14.24 8.69 4.18
CA VAL A 218 15.33 8.82 5.15
C VAL A 218 15.29 7.66 6.14
N SER A 219 16.45 7.41 6.74
CA SER A 219 16.62 6.47 7.86
C SER A 219 17.72 7.02 8.78
N ASP A 220 17.52 6.83 10.09
CA ASP A 220 18.52 7.06 11.11
C ASP A 220 18.44 5.98 12.21
N GLU A 221 19.34 6.06 13.18
CA GLU A 221 19.38 5.11 14.31
C GLU A 221 18.07 5.07 15.12
N VAL A 222 17.33 6.17 15.19
CA VAL A 222 16.06 6.25 15.93
C VAL A 222 14.97 5.55 15.13
N GLY A 223 14.83 5.89 13.85
CA GLY A 223 13.86 5.30 12.94
C GLY A 223 14.02 3.79 12.84
N ASP A 224 15.26 3.32 12.65
CA ASP A 224 15.54 1.88 12.52
C ASP A 224 15.25 1.14 13.82
N LYS A 225 15.66 1.72 14.97
CA LYS A 225 15.44 1.11 16.28
C LYS A 225 13.95 0.97 16.63
N TYR A 226 13.16 2.02 16.40
CA TYR A 226 11.77 2.05 16.84
C TYR A 226 10.77 1.59 15.78
N PHE A 227 11.10 1.70 14.49
CA PHE A 227 10.17 1.47 13.39
C PHE A 227 10.68 0.46 12.36
N GLY A 228 11.93 0.01 12.44
CA GLY A 228 12.50 -0.99 11.54
C GLY A 228 11.75 -2.33 11.53
N HIS A 229 11.02 -2.65 12.59
CA HIS A 229 10.19 -3.85 12.69
C HIS A 229 8.75 -3.65 12.15
N LEU A 230 8.37 -2.43 11.74
CA LEU A 230 7.04 -2.15 11.22
C LEU A 230 6.98 -2.41 9.72
N ASP A 231 6.06 -3.28 9.33
CA ASP A 231 5.84 -3.62 7.93
C ASP A 231 4.74 -2.75 7.31
N ASN A 232 4.85 -2.50 6.00
CA ASN A 232 3.82 -1.83 5.19
C ASN A 232 3.53 -0.38 5.59
N ILE A 233 4.42 0.29 6.30
CA ILE A 233 4.19 1.68 6.68
C ILE A 233 4.87 2.63 5.71
N CYS A 234 4.20 3.72 5.40
CA CYS A 234 4.77 4.92 4.82
C CYS A 234 4.55 6.03 5.85
N MET A 235 5.56 6.26 6.68
CA MET A 235 5.51 7.28 7.73
C MET A 235 5.85 8.64 7.11
N VAL A 236 4.93 9.60 7.19
CA VAL A 236 5.15 10.95 6.66
C VAL A 236 5.28 11.98 7.77
N ASN A 237 6.06 13.02 7.50
CA ASN A 237 6.24 14.12 8.44
C ASN A 237 4.91 14.83 8.78
N GLY A 238 4.83 15.37 9.99
CA GLY A 238 3.72 16.22 10.43
C GLY A 238 3.96 17.72 10.27
N LYS A 239 5.06 18.11 9.60
CA LYS A 239 5.51 19.52 9.47
C LYS A 239 4.98 20.19 8.21
N SER A 240 4.78 19.41 7.14
CA SER A 240 4.26 19.86 5.86
C SER A 240 2.77 19.51 5.68
N ILE A 241 2.18 20.04 4.62
CA ILE A 241 0.80 19.74 4.22
C ILE A 241 0.68 18.43 3.41
N THR A 242 1.68 17.56 3.46
CA THR A 242 1.73 16.30 2.69
C THR A 242 0.48 15.45 2.86
N PRO A 243 -0.03 15.15 4.08
CA PRO A 243 -1.26 14.38 4.25
C PRO A 243 -2.51 15.03 3.63
N GLN A 244 -2.56 16.37 3.59
CA GLN A 244 -3.66 17.14 3.00
C GLN A 244 -3.58 17.19 1.47
N ARG A 245 -2.36 17.24 0.91
CA ARG A 245 -2.11 17.14 -0.53
C ARG A 245 -2.48 15.77 -1.09
N LEU A 246 -2.34 14.72 -0.30
CA LEU A 246 -2.76 13.35 -0.65
C LEU A 246 -4.30 13.20 -0.53
N ASN A 247 -5.06 14.01 -1.27
CA ASN A 247 -6.52 13.99 -1.36
C ASN A 247 -7.25 14.24 -0.01
N ARG A 248 -6.93 15.37 0.64
CA ARG A 248 -7.58 15.92 1.85
C ARG A 248 -7.79 14.89 2.98
N SER A 249 -6.80 14.01 3.22
CA SER A 249 -6.92 12.94 4.22
C SER A 249 -6.78 13.43 5.65
N GLY A 250 -7.60 12.87 6.56
CA GLY A 250 -7.07 12.38 7.83
C GLY A 250 -6.37 11.03 7.63
N LEU A 251 -5.37 10.70 8.45
CA LEU A 251 -4.46 9.53 8.37
C LEU A 251 -5.14 8.14 8.50
N ARG A 252 -6.03 7.77 7.57
CA ARG A 252 -6.78 6.51 7.61
C ARG A 252 -6.78 5.70 6.31
N ARG A 253 -6.06 6.09 5.24
CA ARG A 253 -6.15 5.40 3.94
C ARG A 253 -4.79 5.31 3.22
N ARG A 254 -4.65 4.23 2.42
CA ARG A 254 -3.44 3.75 1.73
C ARG A 254 -2.80 4.77 0.80
N LEU A 255 -1.49 4.65 0.65
CA LEU A 255 -0.68 5.30 -0.37
C LEU A 255 -0.01 4.28 -1.28
N SER A 256 0.29 4.67 -2.50
CA SER A 256 1.27 4.00 -3.37
C SER A 256 2.56 4.80 -3.33
N SER A 257 3.69 4.15 -3.07
CA SER A 257 5.02 4.73 -3.31
C SER A 257 5.54 4.18 -4.63
N CYS A 258 5.95 5.04 -5.54
CA CYS A 258 6.62 4.69 -6.80
C CYS A 258 8.07 5.17 -6.73
N ASP A 259 8.98 4.31 -7.18
CA ASP A 259 10.40 4.59 -7.42
C ASP A 259 10.60 5.25 -8.79
#